data_AF-A0A0L1IJD0-F1
#
_entry.id   AF-A0A0L1IJD0-F1
#
_cell.length_a   1.000
_cell.length_b   1.000
_cell.length_c   1.000
_cell.angle_alpha   90.00
_cell.angle_beta   90.00
_cell.angle_gamma   90.00
#
_symmetry.space_group_name_H-M   'P 1'
#
loop_
_entity.id
_entity.type
_entity.pdbx_description
1 polymer ?
#
loop_
_entity_poly.entity_id
_entity_poly.type
_entity_poly.pdbx_seq_one_letter_code
_entity_poly.pdbx_strand_id
1 'polypeptide(L)'
;MKNRDYKRFYLNWKWYYYVLVLFLILYMFILSIKYGIIQEGWYMNNKNEVNVLILSYDAMNSFFTTHVNFITAIWLIVIILQYDQIKPSDRWVRIFTNIVLNYNLIMLVGFIIGLIFNKPEIANQLVSLENWTTYQAVVTIVIHFIIPLALVVIYFFEQKTYYYQFKKIRSYWSELLLVNIYPCIYLGFILTRSIVYKNANIEQYRFAYGFLNFEKPLIGSSSIGYFILLSLFVILSITLTQLIVMFYNNLCFNIKNKYFNSDFKNSKDEIYDDKQVINN
;
A
#
# COMPACT_ATOMS: atom_id res chain seq x y z
N MET A 1 16.25 -24.04 -28.74
CA MET A 1 15.91 -24.72 -27.47
C MET A 1 15.15 -23.75 -26.58
N LYS A 2 13.82 -23.91 -26.49
CA LYS A 2 12.92 -23.04 -25.73
C LYS A 2 12.39 -23.85 -24.52
N ASN A 3 13.30 -24.31 -23.67
CA ASN A 3 12.92 -24.94 -22.41
C ASN A 3 12.95 -23.87 -21.32
N ARG A 4 11.79 -23.29 -21.03
CA ARG A 4 11.56 -22.64 -19.75
C ARG A 4 10.31 -23.29 -19.20
N ASP A 5 10.49 -24.11 -18.17
CA ASP A 5 9.44 -24.63 -17.32
C ASP A 5 8.69 -23.47 -16.65
N TYR A 6 7.84 -22.79 -17.40
CA TYR A 6 6.74 -22.05 -16.80
C TYR A 6 5.78 -23.11 -16.28
N LYS A 7 5.94 -23.47 -14.99
CA LYS A 7 4.87 -24.12 -14.25
C LYS A 7 3.65 -23.24 -14.43
N ARG A 8 2.63 -23.79 -15.11
CA ARG A 8 1.34 -23.12 -15.33
C ARG A 8 0.82 -22.53 -14.02
N PHE A 9 0.12 -21.41 -14.08
CA PHE A 9 -0.30 -20.65 -12.89
C PHE A 9 -0.91 -21.52 -11.77
N TYR A 10 -1.73 -22.51 -12.12
CA TYR A 10 -2.42 -23.39 -11.16
C TYR A 10 -1.50 -24.36 -10.41
N LEU A 11 -0.23 -24.49 -10.82
CA LEU A 11 0.81 -25.26 -10.11
C LEU A 11 1.66 -24.39 -9.18
N ASN A 12 1.46 -23.06 -9.18
CA ASN A 12 2.27 -22.12 -8.44
C ASN A 12 1.49 -21.57 -7.23
N TRP A 13 1.95 -21.89 -6.02
CA TRP A 13 1.30 -21.47 -4.77
C TRP A 13 1.13 -19.95 -4.66
N LYS A 14 2.01 -19.17 -5.28
CA LYS A 14 1.95 -17.70 -5.27
C LYS A 14 0.70 -17.17 -5.99
N TRP A 15 0.22 -17.85 -7.02
CA TRP A 15 -1.01 -17.47 -7.71
C TRP A 15 -2.20 -17.57 -6.75
N TYR A 16 -2.32 -18.69 -6.01
CA TYR A 16 -3.34 -18.86 -4.99
C TYR A 16 -3.20 -17.84 -3.85
N TYR A 17 -1.97 -17.48 -3.49
CA TYR A 17 -1.71 -16.43 -2.52
C TYR A 17 -2.28 -15.08 -2.98
N TYR A 18 -2.06 -14.69 -4.25
CA TYR A 18 -2.65 -13.48 -4.81
C TYR A 18 -4.18 -13.51 -4.81
N VAL A 19 -4.77 -14.65 -5.19
CA VAL A 19 -6.22 -14.84 -5.15
C VAL A 19 -6.77 -14.70 -3.73
N LEU A 20 -6.09 -15.27 -2.74
CA LEU A 20 -6.48 -15.16 -1.33
C LEU A 20 -6.42 -13.70 -0.84
N VAL A 21 -5.35 -12.98 -1.14
CA VAL A 21 -5.22 -11.56 -0.76
C VAL A 21 -6.30 -10.71 -1.45
N LEU A 22 -6.57 -10.95 -2.74
CA LEU A 22 -7.64 -10.25 -3.46
C LEU A 22 -9.01 -10.56 -2.83
N PHE A 23 -9.28 -11.83 -2.53
CA PHE A 23 -10.51 -12.24 -1.86
C PHE A 23 -10.68 -11.54 -0.51
N LEU A 24 -9.62 -11.47 0.31
CA LEU A 24 -9.66 -10.75 1.60
C LEU A 24 -9.98 -9.27 1.42
N ILE A 25 -9.36 -8.59 0.45
CA ILE A 25 -9.65 -7.16 0.17
C ILE A 25 -11.12 -6.99 -0.24
N LEU A 26 -11.61 -7.80 -1.19
CA LEU A 26 -12.99 -7.70 -1.68
C LEU A 26 -14.02 -8.04 -0.59
N TYR A 27 -13.75 -9.07 0.21
CA TYR A 27 -14.61 -9.45 1.32
C TYR A 27 -14.67 -8.35 2.39
N MET A 28 -13.51 -7.78 2.78
CA MET A 28 -13.46 -6.65 3.71
C MET A 28 -14.13 -5.41 3.14
N PHE A 29 -14.05 -5.16 1.84
CA PHE A 29 -14.77 -4.06 1.20
C PHE A 29 -16.29 -4.23 1.34
N ILE A 30 -16.82 -5.44 1.11
CA ILE A 30 -18.25 -5.75 1.31
C ILE A 30 -18.65 -5.55 2.78
N LEU A 31 -17.85 -6.06 3.72
CA LEU A 31 -18.11 -5.86 5.15
C LEU A 31 -18.05 -4.38 5.54
N SER A 32 -17.14 -3.62 4.94
CA SER A 32 -16.99 -2.18 5.17
C SER A 32 -18.20 -1.39 4.72
N ILE A 33 -18.83 -1.78 3.60
CA ILE A 33 -20.10 -1.21 3.15
C ILE A 33 -21.22 -1.61 4.10
N LYS A 34 -21.34 -2.91 4.41
CA LYS A 34 -22.41 -3.47 5.25
C LYS A 34 -22.44 -2.84 6.65
N TYR A 35 -21.29 -2.64 7.27
CA TYR A 35 -21.16 -2.11 8.62
C TYR A 35 -20.86 -0.60 8.67
N GLY A 36 -21.04 0.10 7.56
CA GLY A 36 -20.92 1.56 7.52
C GLY A 36 -19.53 2.12 7.81
N ILE A 37 -18.48 1.33 7.58
CA ILE A 37 -17.07 1.71 7.83
C ILE A 37 -16.56 2.66 6.73
N ILE A 38 -17.05 2.48 5.50
CA ILE A 38 -16.82 3.41 4.38
C ILE A 38 -17.89 4.51 4.34
N GLN A 39 -18.95 4.42 5.16
CA GLN A 39 -20.04 5.38 5.19
C GLN A 39 -19.71 6.53 6.16
N GLU A 40 -18.95 7.53 5.72
CA GLU A 40 -18.73 8.74 6.53
C GLU A 40 -19.99 9.63 6.64
N GLY A 41 -21.07 9.38 5.87
CA GLY A 41 -22.21 10.31 5.78
C GLY A 41 -23.59 9.74 5.39
N TRP A 42 -23.85 8.43 5.42
CA TRP A 42 -25.18 7.90 5.01
C TRP A 42 -26.33 8.24 5.99
N TYR A 43 -26.03 8.85 7.15
CA TYR A 43 -26.98 9.05 8.25
C TYR A 43 -27.08 10.49 8.76
N MET A 44 -26.96 11.51 7.89
CA MET A 44 -27.72 12.72 8.21
C MET A 44 -29.19 12.39 8.01
N ASN A 45 -29.85 12.00 9.10
CA ASN A 45 -31.29 11.80 9.18
C ASN A 45 -32.03 13.16 9.18
N ASN A 46 -31.53 14.13 8.40
CA ASN A 46 -32.12 15.44 8.23
C ASN A 46 -32.69 15.53 6.83
N LYS A 47 -34.03 15.57 6.77
CA LYS A 47 -34.87 15.76 5.59
C LYS A 47 -34.65 17.11 4.87
N ASN A 48 -33.55 17.81 5.12
CA ASN A 48 -33.26 19.12 4.54
C ASN A 48 -32.06 18.98 3.61
N GLU A 49 -32.34 18.92 2.31
CA GLU A 49 -31.57 19.47 1.17
C GLU A 49 -30.03 19.42 1.18
N VAL A 50 -29.39 18.48 1.86
CA VAL A 50 -27.95 18.23 1.68
C VAL A 50 -27.79 17.37 0.41
N ASN A 51 -27.46 18.08 -0.67
CA ASN A 51 -27.36 17.62 -2.06
C ASN A 51 -26.76 16.21 -2.24
N VAL A 52 -27.44 15.40 -3.07
CA VAL A 52 -26.98 14.12 -3.65
C VAL A 52 -25.55 14.19 -4.22
N LEU A 53 -25.12 15.39 -4.64
CA LEU A 53 -23.76 15.68 -5.12
C LEU A 53 -22.68 15.53 -4.02
N ILE A 54 -22.97 15.95 -2.78
CA ILE A 54 -22.05 15.81 -1.62
C ILE A 54 -21.98 14.34 -1.17
N LEU A 55 -23.10 13.62 -1.24
CA LEU A 55 -23.19 12.19 -0.93
C LEU A 55 -22.41 11.31 -1.93
N SER A 56 -22.44 11.67 -3.21
CA SER A 56 -21.66 11.00 -4.26
C SER A 56 -20.18 11.35 -4.17
N TYR A 57 -19.86 12.57 -3.74
CA TYR A 57 -18.51 13.03 -3.47
C TYR A 57 -17.88 12.16 -2.38
N ASP A 58 -18.48 12.03 -1.19
CA ASP A 58 -17.94 11.24 -0.07
C ASP A 58 -17.66 9.77 -0.38
N ALA A 59 -18.54 9.12 -1.15
CA ALA A 59 -18.35 7.73 -1.57
C ALA A 59 -17.14 7.53 -2.50
N MET A 60 -16.83 8.53 -3.35
CA MET A 60 -15.66 8.52 -4.24
C MET A 60 -14.37 8.98 -3.53
N ASN A 61 -14.52 9.69 -2.42
CA ASN A 61 -13.49 10.51 -1.76
C ASN A 61 -13.10 9.99 -0.39
N SER A 62 -13.26 8.69 -0.23
CA SER A 62 -12.93 7.93 0.97
C SER A 62 -11.46 8.13 1.39
N PHE A 63 -11.15 7.67 2.60
CA PHE A 63 -9.80 7.66 3.17
C PHE A 63 -8.75 7.18 2.15
N PHE A 64 -7.55 7.77 2.25
CA PHE A 64 -6.33 7.31 1.56
C PHE A 64 -6.24 5.77 1.53
N THR A 65 -6.59 5.13 2.63
CA THR A 65 -6.56 3.68 2.82
C THR A 65 -7.54 2.96 1.89
N THR A 66 -8.75 3.47 1.66
CA THR A 66 -9.69 2.89 0.68
C THR A 66 -9.11 2.93 -0.73
N HIS A 67 -8.53 4.06 -1.14
CA HIS A 67 -7.93 4.19 -2.47
C HIS A 67 -6.69 3.30 -2.62
N VAL A 68 -5.84 3.17 -1.60
CA VAL A 68 -4.69 2.25 -1.61
C VAL A 68 -5.15 0.80 -1.76
N ASN A 69 -6.21 0.39 -1.06
CA ASN A 69 -6.77 -0.95 -1.21
C ASN A 69 -7.40 -1.17 -2.59
N PHE A 70 -8.04 -0.15 -3.16
CA PHE A 70 -8.58 -0.21 -4.52
C PHE A 70 -7.46 -0.36 -5.58
N ILE A 71 -6.39 0.44 -5.47
CA ILE A 71 -5.19 0.31 -6.33
C ILE A 71 -4.57 -1.08 -6.18
N THR A 72 -4.50 -1.59 -4.95
CA THR A 72 -3.98 -2.94 -4.63
C THR A 72 -4.86 -4.02 -5.27
N ALA A 73 -6.18 -3.90 -5.20
CA ALA A 73 -7.11 -4.84 -5.82
C ALA A 73 -6.95 -4.85 -7.35
N ILE A 74 -6.88 -3.68 -7.99
CA ILE A 74 -6.62 -3.56 -9.44
C ILE A 74 -5.31 -4.25 -9.81
N TRP A 75 -4.24 -3.96 -9.06
CA TRP A 75 -2.94 -4.59 -9.28
C TRP A 75 -3.02 -6.12 -9.17
N LEU A 76 -3.67 -6.65 -8.12
CA LEU A 76 -3.85 -8.10 -7.93
C LEU A 76 -4.63 -8.72 -9.08
N ILE A 77 -5.71 -8.08 -9.54
CA ILE A 77 -6.50 -8.56 -10.69
C ILE A 77 -5.60 -8.68 -11.94
N VAL A 78 -4.80 -7.65 -12.24
CA VAL A 78 -3.87 -7.68 -13.38
C VAL A 78 -2.86 -8.83 -13.25
N ILE A 79 -2.24 -8.98 -12.09
CA ILE A 79 -1.25 -10.04 -11.84
C ILE A 79 -1.86 -11.45 -11.92
N ILE A 80 -3.08 -11.64 -11.38
CA ILE A 80 -3.77 -12.94 -11.38
C ILE A 80 -4.17 -13.34 -12.80
N LEU A 81 -4.79 -12.42 -13.56
CA LEU A 81 -5.28 -12.70 -14.90
C LEU A 81 -4.15 -12.92 -15.91
N GLN A 82 -3.01 -12.25 -15.72
CA GLN A 82 -1.87 -12.32 -16.64
C GLN A 82 -0.66 -13.07 -16.04
N TYR A 83 -0.88 -13.92 -15.04
CA TYR A 83 0.19 -14.54 -14.24
C TYR A 83 1.25 -15.27 -15.08
N ASP A 84 0.83 -16.00 -16.10
CA ASP A 84 1.74 -16.75 -16.98
C ASP A 84 2.41 -15.86 -18.06
N GLN A 85 1.88 -14.66 -18.30
CA GLN A 85 2.32 -13.76 -19.36
C GLN A 85 3.29 -12.69 -18.84
N ILE A 86 3.06 -12.23 -17.61
CA ILE A 86 3.84 -11.18 -16.97
C ILE A 86 5.15 -11.76 -16.42
N LYS A 87 6.28 -11.13 -16.75
CA LYS A 87 7.55 -11.49 -16.13
C LYS A 87 7.84 -10.53 -14.98
N PRO A 88 8.19 -11.02 -13.78
CA PRO A 88 8.64 -10.17 -12.68
C PRO A 88 9.88 -9.30 -13.01
N SER A 89 10.61 -9.60 -14.10
CA SER A 89 11.72 -8.77 -14.61
C SER A 89 11.28 -7.51 -15.35
N ASP A 90 10.04 -7.46 -15.82
CA ASP A 90 9.57 -6.36 -16.66
C ASP A 90 9.51 -5.07 -15.84
N ARG A 91 10.05 -3.99 -16.42
CA ARG A 91 10.26 -2.73 -15.71
C ARG A 91 8.98 -2.19 -15.08
N TRP A 92 7.87 -2.22 -15.82
CA TRP A 92 6.59 -1.67 -15.35
C TRP A 92 6.02 -2.50 -14.19
N VAL A 93 6.14 -3.83 -14.24
CA VAL A 93 5.67 -4.75 -13.20
C VAL A 93 6.42 -4.46 -11.91
N ARG A 94 7.74 -4.36 -11.98
CA ARG A 94 8.58 -4.04 -10.83
C ARG A 94 8.21 -2.68 -10.24
N ILE A 95 8.17 -1.63 -11.06
CA ILE A 95 7.85 -0.28 -10.60
C ILE A 95 6.48 -0.26 -9.91
N PHE A 96 5.46 -0.83 -10.54
CA PHE A 96 4.10 -0.79 -10.01
C PHE A 96 3.95 -1.65 -8.74
N THR A 97 4.59 -2.82 -8.69
CA THR A 97 4.66 -3.66 -7.48
C THR A 97 5.31 -2.90 -6.31
N ASN A 98 6.41 -2.18 -6.57
CA ASN A 98 7.07 -1.38 -5.53
C ASN A 98 6.18 -0.25 -5.02
N ILE A 99 5.43 0.41 -5.92
CA ILE A 99 4.52 1.50 -5.56
C ILE A 99 3.33 1.00 -4.75
N VAL A 100 2.74 -0.13 -5.14
CA VAL A 100 1.68 -0.79 -4.37
C VAL A 100 2.20 -1.15 -2.98
N LEU A 101 3.39 -1.75 -2.89
CA LEU A 101 3.99 -2.06 -1.59
C LEU A 101 4.28 -0.79 -0.77
N ASN A 102 4.80 0.26 -1.38
CA ASN A 102 5.04 1.54 -0.72
C ASN A 102 3.79 2.10 -0.07
N TYR A 103 2.69 2.21 -0.83
CA TYR A 103 1.44 2.74 -0.31
C TYR A 103 0.86 1.89 0.81
N ASN A 104 0.96 0.57 0.70
CA ASN A 104 0.53 -0.33 1.77
C ASN A 104 1.40 -0.22 3.02
N LEU A 105 2.72 -0.02 2.88
CA LEU A 105 3.62 0.22 4.01
C LEU A 105 3.37 1.58 4.68
N ILE A 106 3.11 2.63 3.90
CA ILE A 106 2.69 3.94 4.43
C ILE A 106 1.40 3.81 5.23
N MET A 107 0.41 3.08 4.69
CA MET A 107 -0.85 2.79 5.39
C MET A 107 -0.62 2.02 6.69
N LEU A 108 0.24 1.00 6.69
CA LEU A 108 0.62 0.25 7.89
C LEU A 108 1.29 1.12 8.95
N VAL A 109 2.29 1.94 8.55
CA VAL A 109 3.00 2.84 9.46
C VAL A 109 2.03 3.88 10.03
N GLY A 110 1.17 4.48 9.20
CA GLY A 110 0.15 5.42 9.64
C GLY A 110 -0.82 4.80 10.65
N PHE A 111 -1.22 3.55 10.42
CA PHE A 111 -2.07 2.79 11.35
C PHE A 111 -1.39 2.52 12.70
N ILE A 112 -0.12 2.09 12.69
CA ILE A 112 0.66 1.87 13.92
C ILE A 112 0.82 3.18 14.71
N ILE A 113 1.13 4.29 14.03
CA ILE A 113 1.20 5.62 14.66
C ILE A 113 -0.16 5.98 15.28
N GLY A 114 -1.26 5.76 14.54
CA GLY A 114 -2.62 5.98 15.04
C GLY A 114 -2.92 5.20 16.32
N LEU A 115 -2.52 3.93 16.38
CA LEU A 115 -2.69 3.09 17.58
C LEU A 115 -1.83 3.56 18.77
N ILE A 116 -0.57 3.94 18.53
CA ILE A 116 0.36 4.36 19.60
C ILE A 116 -0.09 5.68 20.22
N PHE A 117 -0.46 6.65 19.40
CA PHE A 117 -0.78 7.97 19.91
C PHE A 117 -2.25 8.09 20.35
N ASN A 118 -3.20 7.39 19.71
CA ASN A 118 -4.62 7.35 20.05
C ASN A 118 -5.21 8.71 20.49
N LYS A 119 -4.75 9.79 19.85
CA LYS A 119 -5.17 11.16 20.16
C LYS A 119 -6.12 11.66 19.07
N PRO A 120 -7.29 12.25 19.41
CA PRO A 120 -8.23 12.77 18.42
C PRO A 120 -7.62 13.82 17.47
N GLU A 121 -6.57 14.51 17.89
CA GLU A 121 -5.85 15.49 17.07
C GLU A 121 -4.98 14.84 15.97
N ILE A 122 -4.62 13.57 16.15
CA ILE A 122 -3.76 12.79 15.24
C ILE A 122 -4.59 11.74 14.48
N ALA A 123 -5.55 11.12 15.15
CA ALA A 123 -6.45 10.14 14.57
C ALA A 123 -7.61 10.84 13.82
N ASN A 124 -8.39 10.05 13.09
CA ASN A 124 -9.65 10.53 12.53
C ASN A 124 -10.62 10.86 13.70
N GLN A 125 -11.40 11.93 13.57
CA GLN A 125 -12.44 12.33 14.54
C GLN A 125 -13.47 11.21 14.81
N LEU A 126 -13.58 10.23 13.91
CA LEU A 126 -14.40 9.01 14.06
C LEU A 126 -13.77 7.93 14.97
N VAL A 127 -12.55 8.12 15.46
CA VAL A 127 -11.76 7.06 16.11
C VAL A 127 -11.53 7.41 17.58
N SER A 128 -12.60 7.32 18.38
CA SER A 128 -12.40 6.80 19.74
C SER A 128 -12.45 5.28 19.62
N LEU A 129 -11.32 4.60 19.82
CA LEU A 129 -11.22 3.13 19.77
C LEU A 129 -12.24 2.45 20.71
N GLU A 130 -12.64 3.15 21.79
CA GLU A 130 -13.62 2.69 22.78
C GLU A 130 -15.03 2.50 22.20
N ASN A 131 -15.34 3.16 21.07
CA ASN A 131 -16.65 3.11 20.44
C ASN A 131 -16.70 2.19 19.21
N TRP A 132 -15.64 1.44 18.93
CA TRP A 132 -15.59 0.55 17.77
C TRP A 132 -16.40 -0.72 18.01
N THR A 133 -17.24 -1.06 17.04
CA THR A 133 -17.80 -2.41 16.96
C THR A 133 -16.69 -3.42 16.64
N THR A 134 -16.88 -4.68 17.04
CA THR A 134 -15.96 -5.77 16.68
C THR A 134 -15.72 -5.85 15.18
N TYR A 135 -16.73 -5.61 14.36
CA TYR A 135 -16.60 -5.61 12.91
C TYR A 135 -15.75 -4.45 12.38
N GLN A 136 -15.89 -3.24 12.94
CA GLN A 136 -15.03 -2.10 12.63
C GLN A 136 -13.57 -2.38 12.97
N ALA A 137 -13.31 -2.97 14.14
CA ALA A 137 -11.97 -3.36 14.55
C ALA A 137 -11.37 -4.40 13.60
N VAL A 138 -12.11 -5.47 13.29
CA VAL A 138 -11.64 -6.55 12.40
C VAL A 138 -11.31 -6.03 11.01
N VAL A 139 -12.23 -5.28 10.39
CA VAL A 139 -12.00 -4.71 9.05
C VAL A 139 -10.78 -3.80 9.07
N THR A 140 -10.66 -2.93 10.06
CA THR A 140 -9.53 -2.01 10.16
C THR A 140 -8.21 -2.76 10.32
N ILE A 141 -8.13 -3.75 11.21
CA ILE A 141 -6.94 -4.59 11.41
C ILE A 141 -6.58 -5.33 10.11
N VAL A 142 -7.56 -5.96 9.45
CA VAL A 142 -7.28 -6.73 8.23
C VAL A 142 -6.71 -5.82 7.16
N ILE A 143 -7.37 -4.68 6.91
CA ILE A 143 -7.01 -3.76 5.84
C ILE A 143 -5.69 -3.01 6.11
N HIS A 144 -5.44 -2.57 7.34
CA HIS A 144 -4.29 -1.72 7.65
C HIS A 144 -3.08 -2.48 8.18
N PHE A 145 -3.26 -3.75 8.56
CA PHE A 145 -2.19 -4.57 9.12
C PHE A 145 -1.97 -5.86 8.33
N ILE A 146 -3.00 -6.71 8.22
CA ILE A 146 -2.86 -8.05 7.61
C ILE A 146 -2.54 -7.94 6.11
N ILE A 147 -3.26 -7.11 5.35
CA ILE A 147 -3.03 -6.95 3.90
C ILE A 147 -1.63 -6.40 3.60
N PRO A 148 -1.16 -5.29 4.20
CA PRO A 148 0.21 -4.82 4.00
C PRO A 148 1.27 -5.87 4.33
N LEU A 149 1.12 -6.59 5.45
CA LEU A 149 2.06 -7.65 5.82
C LEU A 149 2.04 -8.81 4.83
N ALA A 150 0.85 -9.20 4.37
CA ALA A 150 0.70 -10.22 3.34
C ALA A 150 1.41 -9.80 2.04
N LEU A 151 1.38 -8.52 1.67
CA LEU A 151 2.11 -8.00 0.52
C LEU A 151 3.64 -8.04 0.73
N VAL A 152 4.14 -7.71 1.93
CA VAL A 152 5.57 -7.85 2.25
C VAL A 152 6.03 -9.31 2.06
N VAL A 153 5.22 -10.27 2.54
CA VAL A 153 5.53 -11.70 2.41
C VAL A 153 5.62 -12.12 0.94
N ILE A 154 4.63 -11.82 0.10
CA ILE A 154 4.70 -12.25 -1.31
C ILE A 154 5.82 -11.53 -2.05
N TYR A 155 6.09 -10.27 -1.70
CA TYR A 155 7.15 -9.48 -2.29
C TYR A 155 8.54 -10.07 -2.04
N PHE A 156 8.79 -10.64 -0.84
CA PHE A 156 10.00 -11.40 -0.54
C PHE A 156 10.24 -12.53 -1.57
N PHE A 157 9.19 -13.22 -1.98
CA PHE A 157 9.30 -14.33 -2.93
C PHE A 157 9.31 -13.89 -4.39
N GLU A 158 8.72 -12.75 -4.73
CA GLU A 158 8.59 -12.18 -6.08
C GLU A 158 9.84 -11.46 -6.57
N GLN A 159 10.46 -10.67 -5.71
CA GLN A 159 11.64 -9.90 -6.06
C GLN A 159 12.82 -10.84 -6.37
N LYS A 160 13.17 -10.95 -7.65
CA LYS A 160 14.19 -11.90 -8.13
C LYS A 160 15.08 -11.36 -9.25
N THR A 161 14.80 -10.18 -9.79
CA THR A 161 15.21 -9.91 -11.18
C THR A 161 16.00 -8.62 -11.36
N TYR A 162 16.02 -7.72 -10.36
CA TYR A 162 16.67 -6.41 -10.49
C TYR A 162 17.40 -5.99 -9.23
N TYR A 163 18.64 -5.51 -9.37
CA TYR A 163 19.42 -4.94 -8.27
C TYR A 163 19.50 -3.42 -8.43
N TYR A 164 19.03 -2.68 -7.43
CA TYR A 164 19.13 -1.22 -7.38
C TYR A 164 20.56 -0.79 -7.02
N GLN A 165 21.25 -0.14 -7.94
CA GLN A 165 22.56 0.44 -7.67
C GLN A 165 22.38 1.82 -7.03
N PHE A 166 22.38 1.92 -5.69
CA PHE A 166 22.18 3.20 -4.99
C PHE A 166 23.20 4.28 -5.36
N LYS A 167 24.43 3.92 -5.78
CA LYS A 167 25.41 4.87 -6.35
C LYS A 167 24.89 5.60 -7.61
N LYS A 168 23.91 5.01 -8.30
CA LYS A 168 23.23 5.56 -9.48
C LYS A 168 21.75 5.86 -9.20
N ILE A 169 21.44 6.38 -8.00
CA ILE A 169 20.04 6.69 -7.59
C ILE A 169 19.31 7.58 -8.60
N ARG A 170 20.03 8.45 -9.31
CA ARG A 170 19.50 9.30 -10.38
C ARG A 170 18.83 8.52 -11.52
N SER A 171 19.28 7.29 -11.80
CA SER A 171 18.63 6.41 -12.78
C SER A 171 17.23 5.94 -12.35
N TYR A 172 16.88 6.09 -11.08
CA TYR A 172 15.61 5.68 -10.49
C TYR A 172 14.69 6.87 -10.17
N TRP A 173 15.07 8.09 -10.55
CA TRP A 173 14.31 9.30 -10.24
C TRP A 173 12.87 9.25 -10.75
N SER A 174 12.64 8.65 -11.93
CA SER A 174 11.29 8.43 -12.45
C SER A 174 10.40 7.58 -11.52
N GLU A 175 10.95 6.55 -10.88
CA GLU A 175 10.22 5.72 -9.93
C GLU A 175 9.93 6.48 -8.62
N LEU A 176 10.91 7.24 -8.13
CA LEU A 176 10.78 8.10 -6.94
C LEU A 176 9.78 9.25 -7.15
N LEU A 177 9.69 9.79 -8.37
CA LEU A 177 8.66 10.78 -8.70
C LEU A 177 7.28 10.12 -8.80
N LEU A 178 7.18 8.97 -9.49
CA LEU A 178 5.88 8.31 -9.72
C LEU A 178 5.16 7.96 -8.42
N VAL A 179 5.90 7.48 -7.42
CA VAL A 179 5.32 7.12 -6.11
C VAL A 179 4.72 8.33 -5.38
N ASN A 180 5.20 9.56 -5.65
CA ASN A 180 4.67 10.77 -5.02
C ASN A 180 3.45 11.36 -5.76
N ILE A 181 3.18 10.96 -7.01
CA ILE A 181 2.09 11.53 -7.81
C ILE A 181 0.73 11.36 -7.12
N TYR A 182 0.39 10.13 -6.75
CA TYR A 182 -0.94 9.86 -6.18
C TYR A 182 -1.16 10.55 -4.81
N PRO A 183 -0.21 10.51 -3.85
CA PRO A 183 -0.36 11.25 -2.61
C PRO A 183 -0.46 12.78 -2.79
N CYS A 184 0.23 13.36 -3.77
CA CYS A 184 0.05 14.77 -4.13
C CYS A 184 -1.36 15.04 -4.67
N ILE A 185 -1.90 14.15 -5.51
CA ILE A 185 -3.29 14.24 -5.98
C ILE A 185 -4.27 14.12 -4.80
N TYR A 186 -4.00 13.21 -3.86
CA TYR A 186 -4.82 13.02 -2.65
C TYR A 186 -4.86 14.27 -1.76
N LEU A 187 -3.75 15.03 -1.65
CA LEU A 187 -3.76 16.33 -0.96
C LEU A 187 -4.69 17.35 -1.63
N GLY A 188 -4.68 17.43 -2.97
CA GLY A 188 -5.62 18.26 -3.71
C GLY A 188 -7.08 17.84 -3.49
N PHE A 189 -7.31 16.54 -3.36
CA PHE A 189 -8.59 15.98 -3.00
C PHE A 189 -9.04 16.42 -1.58
N ILE A 190 -8.18 16.33 -0.57
CA ILE A 190 -8.48 16.80 0.81
C ILE A 190 -8.87 18.29 0.83
N LEU A 191 -8.14 19.13 0.07
CA LEU A 191 -8.44 20.57 -0.02
C LEU A 191 -9.79 20.83 -0.69
N THR A 192 -10.09 20.09 -1.75
CA THR A 192 -11.38 20.22 -2.44
C THR A 192 -12.52 19.82 -1.51
N ARG A 193 -12.33 18.73 -0.74
CA ARG A 193 -13.31 18.27 0.26
C ARG A 193 -13.58 19.33 1.30
N SER A 194 -12.54 19.93 1.87
CA SER A 194 -12.70 20.92 2.92
C SER A 194 -13.48 22.15 2.45
N ILE A 195 -13.27 22.60 1.21
CA ILE A 195 -14.01 23.72 0.59
C ILE A 195 -15.48 23.36 0.39
N VAL A 196 -15.78 22.19 -0.18
CA VAL A 196 -17.16 21.73 -0.42
C VAL A 196 -17.93 21.62 0.90
N TYR A 197 -17.33 21.00 1.92
CA TYR A 197 -17.94 20.82 3.23
C TYR A 197 -18.16 22.16 3.96
N LYS A 198 -17.21 23.08 3.85
CA LYS A 198 -17.34 24.43 4.39
C LYS A 198 -18.50 25.18 3.75
N ASN A 199 -18.64 25.12 2.44
CA ASN A 199 -19.76 25.75 1.72
C ASN A 199 -21.11 25.13 2.07
N ALA A 200 -21.13 23.85 2.44
CA ALA A 200 -22.32 23.14 2.90
C ALA A 200 -22.62 23.33 4.40
N ASN A 201 -21.84 24.14 5.12
CA ASN A 201 -21.92 24.32 6.58
C ASN A 201 -21.79 22.99 7.37
N ILE A 202 -21.03 22.03 6.83
CA ILE A 202 -20.72 20.77 7.49
C ILE A 202 -19.35 20.92 8.16
N GLU A 203 -19.33 20.91 9.49
CA GLU A 203 -18.08 20.96 10.27
C GLU A 203 -17.51 19.57 10.56
N GLN A 204 -18.39 18.60 10.80
CA GLN A 204 -18.01 17.20 11.02
C GLN A 204 -17.40 16.61 9.74
N TYR A 205 -16.32 15.85 9.85
CA TYR A 205 -15.69 15.14 8.72
C TYR A 205 -15.18 16.02 7.57
N ARG A 206 -15.14 17.35 7.75
CA ARG A 206 -14.56 18.30 6.78
C ARG A 206 -13.12 17.95 6.43
N PHE A 207 -12.38 17.49 7.44
CA PHE A 207 -11.05 16.91 7.29
C PHE A 207 -11.11 15.45 7.72
N ALA A 208 -10.66 14.54 6.85
CA ALA A 208 -10.66 13.10 7.13
C ALA A 208 -9.75 12.71 8.31
N TYR A 209 -8.77 13.55 8.64
CA TYR A 209 -7.85 13.36 9.76
C TYR A 209 -7.57 14.68 10.47
N GLY A 210 -7.36 14.65 11.79
CA GLY A 210 -7.07 15.85 12.59
C GLY A 210 -5.82 16.61 12.12
N PHE A 211 -4.75 15.90 11.76
CA PHE A 211 -3.51 16.50 11.23
C PHE A 211 -3.65 17.10 9.81
N LEU A 212 -4.77 16.86 9.12
CA LEU A 212 -5.06 17.53 7.85
C LEU A 212 -5.87 18.81 8.05
N ASN A 213 -6.23 19.15 9.29
CA ASN A 213 -6.99 20.35 9.57
C ASN A 213 -6.12 21.60 9.45
N PHE A 214 -6.13 22.21 8.26
CA PHE A 214 -5.38 23.45 8.00
C PHE A 214 -6.00 24.67 8.70
N GLU A 215 -7.26 24.61 9.14
CA GLU A 215 -7.92 25.68 9.91
C GLU A 215 -7.49 25.67 11.38
N LYS A 216 -7.07 24.51 11.90
CA LYS A 216 -6.50 24.33 13.24
C LYS A 216 -5.17 23.56 13.15
N PRO A 217 -4.09 24.23 12.71
CA PRO A 217 -2.78 23.57 12.57
C PRO A 217 -2.32 22.90 13.85
N LEU A 218 -1.75 21.68 13.74
CA LEU A 218 -1.12 21.02 14.89
C LEU A 218 0.10 21.76 15.41
N ILE A 219 0.81 22.46 14.52
CA ILE A 219 2.02 23.20 14.83
C ILE A 219 1.99 24.53 14.07
N GLY A 220 2.31 25.62 14.78
CA GLY A 220 2.31 26.96 14.22
C GLY A 220 0.91 27.59 14.11
N SER A 221 0.85 28.81 13.60
CA SER A 221 -0.40 29.59 13.47
C SER A 221 -0.80 29.87 12.02
N SER A 222 0.04 29.52 11.04
CA SER A 222 -0.20 29.78 9.62
C SER A 222 -0.71 28.53 8.91
N SER A 223 -1.92 28.58 8.35
CA SER A 223 -2.50 27.50 7.54
C SER A 223 -1.65 27.16 6.31
N ILE A 224 -1.11 28.18 5.63
CA ILE A 224 -0.26 28.01 4.45
C ILE A 224 1.09 27.39 4.86
N GLY A 225 1.70 27.90 5.93
CA GLY A 225 2.95 27.36 6.46
C GLY A 225 2.79 25.89 6.87
N TYR A 226 1.68 25.56 7.54
CA TYR A 226 1.36 24.20 7.94
C TYR A 226 1.13 23.28 6.73
N PHE A 227 0.42 23.74 5.70
CA PHE A 227 0.23 22.98 4.46
C PHE A 227 1.56 22.65 3.76
N ILE A 228 2.47 23.63 3.65
CA ILE A 228 3.81 23.42 3.05
C ILE A 228 4.60 22.41 3.86
N LEU A 229 4.64 22.58 5.20
CA LEU A 229 5.36 21.68 6.11
C LEU A 229 4.84 20.24 5.99
N LEU A 230 3.52 20.07 6.02
CA LEU A 230 2.88 18.78 5.92
C LEU A 230 3.15 18.11 4.56
N SER A 231 3.08 18.89 3.47
CA SER A 231 3.37 18.39 2.12
C SER A 231 4.81 17.88 2.01
N LEU A 232 5.79 18.63 2.56
CA LEU A 232 7.19 18.20 2.61
C LEU A 232 7.37 16.92 3.44
N PHE A 233 6.73 16.85 4.60
CA PHE A 233 6.77 15.67 5.46
C PHE A 233 6.20 14.42 4.76
N VAL A 234 5.05 14.56 4.08
CA VAL A 234 4.41 13.48 3.32
C VAL A 234 5.32 13.01 2.17
N ILE A 235 5.83 13.93 1.35
CA ILE A 235 6.75 13.59 0.24
C ILE A 235 8.00 12.88 0.76
N LEU A 236 8.59 13.38 1.84
CA LEU A 236 9.77 12.77 2.45
C LEU A 236 9.45 11.35 2.95
N SER A 237 8.32 11.16 3.62
CA SER A 237 7.90 9.87 4.17
C SER A 237 7.66 8.82 3.07
N ILE A 238 6.97 9.20 2.00
CA ILE A 238 6.72 8.33 0.83
C ILE A 238 8.03 7.97 0.14
N THR A 239 8.89 8.97 -0.08
CA THR A 239 10.19 8.77 -0.74
C THR A 239 11.09 7.88 0.11
N LEU A 240 11.15 8.10 1.42
CA LEU A 240 11.91 7.27 2.35
C LEU A 240 11.40 5.83 2.34
N THR A 241 10.08 5.63 2.36
CA THR A 241 9.48 4.29 2.27
C THR A 241 9.82 3.63 0.93
N GLN A 242 9.91 4.38 -0.17
CA GLN A 242 10.29 3.84 -1.48
C GLN A 242 11.75 3.37 -1.48
N LEU A 243 12.63 4.13 -0.84
CA LEU A 243 14.03 3.74 -0.66
C LEU A 243 14.15 2.48 0.20
N ILE A 244 13.34 2.34 1.25
CA ILE A 244 13.26 1.13 2.08
C ILE A 244 12.81 -0.06 1.23
N VAL A 245 11.79 0.11 0.38
CA VAL A 245 11.30 -0.92 -0.55
C VAL A 245 12.41 -1.35 -1.53
N MET A 246 13.13 -0.40 -2.12
CA MET A 246 14.28 -0.68 -3.00
C MET A 246 15.41 -1.42 -2.26
N PHE A 247 15.69 -1.04 -1.01
CA PHE A 247 16.68 -1.71 -0.17
C PHE A 247 16.25 -3.13 0.17
N TYR A 248 14.98 -3.33 0.53
CA TYR A 248 14.40 -4.64 0.81
C TYR A 248 14.47 -5.56 -0.42
N ASN A 249 14.21 -5.03 -1.62
CA ASN A 249 14.44 -5.77 -2.86
C ASN A 249 15.90 -6.23 -2.99
N ASN A 250 16.87 -5.34 -2.76
CA ASN A 250 18.29 -5.71 -2.84
C ASN A 250 18.68 -6.77 -1.81
N LEU A 251 18.12 -6.69 -0.61
CA LEU A 251 18.30 -7.70 0.43
C LEU A 251 17.79 -9.06 -0.06
N CYS A 252 16.57 -9.11 -0.61
CA CYS A 252 15.98 -10.33 -1.17
C CYS A 252 16.83 -10.90 -2.33
N PHE A 253 17.32 -10.04 -3.21
CA PHE A 253 18.21 -10.41 -4.31
C PHE A 253 19.52 -11.03 -3.81
N ASN A 254 20.17 -10.40 -2.82
CA ASN A 254 21.44 -10.88 -2.26
C ASN A 254 21.28 -12.20 -1.50
N ILE A 255 20.23 -12.34 -0.68
CA ILE A 255 19.94 -13.57 0.05
C ILE A 255 19.81 -14.74 -0.93
N LYS A 256 19.02 -14.57 -2.00
CA LYS A 256 18.80 -15.62 -2.99
C LYS A 256 20.06 -15.96 -3.79
N ASN A 257 20.83 -14.96 -4.22
CA ASN A 257 22.08 -15.24 -4.93
C ASN A 257 23.10 -15.97 -4.05
N LYS A 258 23.13 -15.69 -2.75
CA LYS A 258 23.96 -16.43 -1.80
C LYS A 258 23.57 -17.92 -1.74
N TYR A 259 22.27 -18.22 -1.62
CA TYR A 259 21.78 -19.60 -1.58
C TYR A 259 21.92 -20.32 -2.92
N PHE A 260 21.63 -19.65 -4.04
CA PHE A 260 21.82 -20.25 -5.36
C PHE A 260 23.28 -20.60 -5.63
N ASN A 261 24.21 -19.72 -5.24
CA ASN A 261 25.64 -19.98 -5.39
C ASN A 261 26.16 -21.05 -4.42
N SER A 262 25.58 -21.19 -3.22
CA SER A 262 25.94 -22.29 -2.31
C SER A 262 25.45 -23.64 -2.83
N ASP A 263 24.22 -23.71 -3.35
CA ASP A 263 23.66 -24.95 -3.91
C ASP A 263 24.44 -25.39 -5.16
N PHE A 264 24.84 -24.42 -6.01
CA PHE A 264 25.67 -24.69 -7.18
C PHE A 264 27.09 -25.15 -6.79
N LYS A 265 27.66 -24.60 -5.72
CA LYS A 265 28.99 -25.00 -5.24
C LYS A 265 28.95 -26.42 -4.65
N ASN A 266 27.97 -26.71 -3.80
CA ASN A 266 27.79 -28.05 -3.23
C ASN A 266 27.51 -29.11 -4.31
N SER A 267 26.71 -28.79 -5.33
CA SER A 267 26.47 -29.72 -6.46
C SER A 267 27.72 -29.98 -7.31
N LYS A 268 28.65 -29.04 -7.39
CA LYS A 268 29.94 -29.25 -8.08
C LYS A 268 30.89 -30.10 -7.24
N ASP A 269 30.89 -29.88 -5.93
CA ASP A 269 31.73 -30.65 -5.01
C ASP A 269 31.25 -32.12 -4.95
N GLU A 270 29.94 -32.38 -4.97
CA GLU A 270 29.37 -33.75 -5.09
C GLU A 270 29.72 -34.43 -6.42
N ILE A 271 29.69 -33.71 -7.55
CA ILE A 271 30.08 -34.26 -8.87
C ILE A 271 31.59 -34.57 -8.94
N TYR A 272 32.42 -33.87 -8.15
CA TYR A 272 33.86 -34.12 -8.09
C TYR A 272 34.21 -35.32 -7.20
N ASP A 273 33.49 -35.52 -6.09
CA ASP A 273 33.67 -36.69 -5.23
C ASP A 273 33.22 -37.99 -5.90
N ASP A 274 32.09 -37.99 -6.61
CA ASP A 274 31.61 -39.19 -7.33
C ASP A 274 32.56 -39.64 -8.46
N LYS A 275 33.34 -38.72 -9.05
CA LYS A 275 34.35 -39.06 -10.06
C LYS A 275 35.65 -39.62 -9.49
N GLN A 276 35.93 -39.40 -8.20
CA GLN A 276 37.10 -40.00 -7.55
C GLN A 276 36.82 -41.43 -7.06
N VAL A 277 35.56 -41.82 -6.86
CA VAL A 277 35.19 -43.18 -6.45
C VAL A 277 35.21 -44.18 -7.62
N ILE A 278 35.16 -43.73 -8.87
CA ILE A 278 35.14 -44.62 -10.06
C ILE A 278 36.55 -45.03 -10.54
N ASN A 279 37.62 -44.52 -9.92
CA ASN A 279 39.01 -44.80 -10.33
C ASN A 279 39.83 -45.64 -9.33
N ASN A 280 39.20 -46.40 -8.45
CA ASN A 280 39.89 -47.39 -7.60
C ASN A 280 39.40 -48.81 -7.87
#